data_AF-A0AAV3R5Z4-F1
#
_entry.id   AF-A0AAV3R5Z4-F1
#
_cell.length_a   1.000
_cell.length_b   1.000
_cell.length_c   1.000
_cell.angle_alpha   90.00
_cell.angle_beta   90.00
_cell.angle_gamma   90.00
#
_symmetry.space_group_name_H-M   'P 1'
#
loop_
_entity.id
_entity.type
_entity.pdbx_description
1 polymer ?
#
loop_
_entity_poly.entity_id
_entity_poly.type
_entity_poly.pdbx_seq_one_letter_code
_entity_poly.pdbx_strand_id
1 'polypeptide(L)'
;MNGLQSWPEPIVRVQSLAERGGKFIPPRYVKPLCDRPSKLNFEGSDGDNNNIPIIDMQNLNSKNPTLREETLALISRACREWGFFQVINHGVSTEIMARTREAWRAFFRLPVEMKQQYSNSPTTYEGYGSRLGVEKGAKLDWSDYFFLHLLPTSLRDQNKWPHFATSCRETIGQYGDEVTKLCEILMKIFSVNLGLKEDALEEAFGGEEVGACLRVNYYPKCPQPDLALGLSPHSDPGGMTILLPDHDVPGLQVRRGDGWITVKPAPNAFIVNIGDQIQVISNANYKSVEHRVIVNSEKERVSLAFFYNPKGDIVIKPSDELVGEDRPPLYPNMTFNEYRVYIRTRGPCGKSQVESLKLPICPS
;
A
#
# COMPACT_ATOMS: atom_id res chain seq x y z
N MET A 1 21.59 -8.59 18.02
CA MET A 1 20.75 -9.33 17.06
C MET A 1 21.66 -9.92 15.99
N ASN A 2 21.87 -11.24 15.98
CA ASN A 2 22.56 -11.89 14.86
C ASN A 2 21.63 -11.81 13.64
N GLY A 3 21.84 -10.82 12.77
CA GLY A 3 21.08 -10.67 11.53
C GLY A 3 21.33 -11.88 10.62
N LEU A 4 20.28 -12.42 9.99
CA LEU A 4 20.45 -13.45 8.97
C LEU A 4 21.36 -12.92 7.85
N GLN A 5 22.51 -13.55 7.67
CA GLN A 5 23.45 -13.21 6.58
C GLN A 5 23.04 -13.82 5.24
N SER A 6 22.16 -14.81 5.24
CA SER A 6 21.66 -15.50 4.04
C SER A 6 20.17 -15.83 4.16
N TRP A 7 19.51 -16.02 3.02
CA TRP A 7 18.10 -16.43 3.00
C TRP A 7 17.97 -17.85 3.57
N PRO A 8 16.91 -18.13 4.35
CA PRO A 8 16.68 -19.44 4.97
C PRO A 8 16.36 -20.55 3.94
N GLU A 9 15.95 -20.15 2.73
CA GLU A 9 15.66 -20.99 1.57
C GLU A 9 16.04 -20.23 0.30
N PRO A 10 16.36 -20.93 -0.80
CA PRO A 10 16.58 -20.30 -2.10
C PRO A 10 15.37 -19.44 -2.52
N ILE A 11 15.65 -18.24 -3.01
CA ILE A 11 14.62 -17.35 -3.54
C ILE A 11 14.20 -17.83 -4.93
N VAL A 12 12.93 -18.21 -5.06
CA VAL A 12 12.34 -18.62 -6.33
C VAL A 12 11.54 -17.46 -6.88
N ARG A 13 11.92 -16.94 -8.05
CA ARG A 13 11.20 -15.85 -8.72
C ARG A 13 9.90 -16.38 -9.32
N VAL A 14 8.78 -15.74 -8.99
CA VAL A 14 7.45 -16.19 -9.44
C VAL A 14 7.31 -16.03 -10.94
N GLN A 15 7.86 -14.95 -11.52
CA GLN A 15 7.88 -14.75 -12.96
C GLN A 15 8.57 -15.91 -13.68
N SER A 16 9.74 -16.34 -13.21
CA SER A 16 10.46 -17.49 -13.79
C SER A 16 9.71 -18.82 -13.62
N LEU A 17 8.86 -18.97 -12.59
CA LEU A 17 7.98 -20.13 -12.47
C LEU A 17 6.84 -20.08 -13.50
N ALA A 18 6.23 -18.90 -13.69
CA ALA A 18 5.16 -18.71 -14.66
C ALA A 18 5.64 -18.93 -16.10
N GLU A 19 6.82 -18.43 -16.45
CA GLU A 19 7.43 -18.55 -17.78
C GLU A 19 7.78 -20.01 -18.17
N ARG A 20 7.94 -20.91 -17.19
CA ARG A 20 8.13 -22.35 -17.47
C ARG A 20 6.86 -23.03 -18.02
N GLY A 21 5.69 -22.37 -17.95
CA GLY A 21 4.46 -22.89 -18.54
C GLY A 21 3.86 -24.11 -17.81
N GLY A 22 4.14 -24.28 -16.52
CA GLY A 22 3.56 -25.37 -15.73
C GLY A 22 2.05 -25.25 -15.56
N LYS A 23 1.31 -26.37 -15.59
CA LYS A 23 -0.15 -26.40 -15.37
C LYS A 23 -0.54 -26.24 -13.89
N PHE A 24 0.37 -26.52 -12.96
CA PHE A 24 0.10 -26.53 -11.53
C PHE A 24 1.05 -25.58 -10.80
N ILE A 25 0.53 -24.85 -9.82
CA ILE A 25 1.36 -24.01 -8.95
C ILE A 25 2.01 -24.87 -7.85
N PRO A 26 3.26 -24.57 -7.42
CA PRO A 26 3.88 -25.29 -6.32
C PRO A 26 3.08 -25.19 -5.00
N PRO A 27 3.08 -26.23 -4.13
CA PRO A 27 2.25 -26.27 -2.91
C PRO A 27 2.45 -25.10 -1.93
N ARG A 28 3.62 -24.44 -1.97
CA ARG A 28 3.92 -23.25 -1.16
C ARG A 28 3.11 -22.01 -1.55
N TYR A 29 2.57 -21.96 -2.77
CA TYR A 29 1.71 -20.86 -3.26
C TYR A 29 0.21 -21.17 -3.11
N VAL A 30 -0.15 -22.41 -2.80
CA VAL A 30 -1.55 -22.80 -2.55
C VAL A 30 -1.99 -22.27 -1.19
N LYS A 31 -2.94 -21.34 -1.19
CA LYS A 31 -3.47 -20.71 0.03
C LYS A 31 -4.37 -21.67 0.83
N PRO A 32 -4.42 -21.51 2.17
CA PRO A 32 -5.44 -22.15 3.00
C PRO A 32 -6.84 -21.87 2.47
N LEU A 33 -7.80 -22.78 2.71
CA LEU A 33 -9.16 -22.66 2.17
C LEU A 33 -9.84 -21.32 2.53
N CYS A 34 -9.63 -20.83 3.76
CA CYS A 34 -10.19 -19.56 4.23
C CYS A 34 -9.63 -18.32 3.49
N ASP A 35 -8.43 -18.42 2.92
CA ASP A 35 -7.74 -17.29 2.30
C ASP A 35 -7.86 -17.29 0.77
N ARG A 36 -8.32 -18.40 0.18
CA ARG A 36 -8.46 -18.51 -1.28
C ARG A 36 -9.41 -17.43 -1.82
N PRO A 37 -9.20 -16.97 -3.06
CA PRO A 37 -10.20 -16.16 -3.75
C PRO A 37 -11.53 -16.91 -3.76
N SER A 38 -12.55 -16.33 -3.09
CA SER A 38 -13.90 -16.86 -3.13
C SER A 38 -14.53 -16.49 -4.48
N LYS A 39 -15.22 -17.43 -5.12
CA LYS A 39 -16.10 -17.13 -6.27
C LYS A 39 -17.38 -16.41 -5.87
N LEU A 40 -17.72 -16.41 -4.57
CA LEU A 40 -18.71 -15.50 -3.99
C LEU A 40 -18.07 -14.10 -3.92
N ASN A 41 -17.69 -13.55 -5.06
CA ASN A 41 -17.72 -12.11 -5.20
C ASN A 41 -19.18 -11.74 -4.96
N PHE A 42 -19.44 -10.77 -4.11
CA PHE A 42 -20.74 -10.11 -4.11
C PHE A 42 -20.89 -9.41 -5.48
N GLU A 43 -21.27 -10.17 -6.50
CA GLU A 43 -22.18 -9.70 -7.55
C GLU A 43 -23.58 -9.60 -6.89
N GLY A 44 -23.65 -8.88 -5.77
CA GLY A 44 -24.91 -8.57 -5.11
C GLY A 44 -25.64 -7.57 -5.98
N SER A 45 -26.76 -8.03 -6.53
CA SER A 45 -28.04 -7.38 -6.87
C SER A 45 -28.27 -5.85 -6.85
N ASP A 46 -27.31 -4.99 -6.51
CA ASP A 46 -27.43 -3.54 -6.59
C ASP A 46 -26.51 -3.00 -7.70
N GLY A 47 -27.14 -2.45 -8.73
CA GLY A 47 -26.45 -1.77 -9.82
C GLY A 47 -25.55 -0.63 -9.31
N ASP A 48 -24.40 -0.46 -9.97
CA ASP A 48 -23.46 0.67 -9.88
C ASP A 48 -22.78 1.02 -8.55
N ASN A 49 -23.19 0.51 -7.38
CA ASN A 49 -22.69 1.00 -6.08
C ASN A 49 -21.59 0.16 -5.38
N ASN A 50 -20.98 -0.81 -6.06
CA ASN A 50 -19.98 -1.73 -5.47
C ASN A 50 -18.52 -1.33 -5.77
N ASN A 51 -18.18 -0.04 -5.79
CA ASN A 51 -16.79 0.41 -5.92
C ASN A 51 -16.43 1.40 -4.82
N ILE A 52 -15.14 1.57 -4.58
CA ILE A 52 -14.65 2.61 -3.66
C ILE A 52 -14.97 4.01 -4.24
N PRO A 53 -15.22 5.03 -3.39
CA PRO A 53 -15.58 6.37 -3.83
C PRO A 53 -14.56 6.96 -4.80
N ILE A 54 -15.01 7.71 -5.81
CA ILE A 54 -14.15 8.47 -6.72
C ILE A 54 -14.31 9.95 -6.38
N ILE A 55 -13.18 10.64 -6.19
CA ILE A 55 -13.13 12.02 -5.74
C ILE A 55 -12.36 12.86 -6.76
N ASP A 56 -13.01 13.92 -7.25
CA ASP A 56 -12.39 14.90 -8.13
C ASP A 56 -11.68 15.99 -7.33
N MET A 57 -10.34 15.99 -7.39
CA MET A 57 -9.51 16.95 -6.65
C MET A 57 -9.46 18.33 -7.31
N GLN A 58 -9.95 18.52 -8.54
CA GLN A 58 -9.98 19.82 -9.20
C GLN A 58 -10.81 20.84 -8.39
N ASN A 59 -11.87 20.37 -7.73
CA ASN A 59 -12.78 21.19 -6.93
C ASN A 59 -12.12 21.79 -5.67
N LEU A 60 -11.00 21.24 -5.19
CA LEU A 60 -10.24 21.79 -4.07
C LEU A 60 -9.65 23.17 -4.40
N ASN A 61 -9.36 23.42 -5.68
CA ASN A 61 -8.86 24.70 -6.20
C ASN A 61 -9.98 25.57 -6.80
N SER A 62 -11.25 25.20 -6.61
CA SER A 62 -12.38 25.96 -7.12
C SER A 62 -12.50 27.32 -6.44
N LYS A 63 -12.88 28.35 -7.21
CA LYS A 63 -13.25 29.66 -6.65
C LYS A 63 -14.57 29.62 -5.88
N ASN A 64 -15.37 28.56 -6.07
CA ASN A 64 -16.60 28.34 -5.33
C ASN A 64 -16.29 27.61 -4.01
N PRO A 65 -16.44 28.27 -2.84
CA PRO A 65 -16.12 27.66 -1.54
C PRO A 65 -16.97 26.43 -1.24
N THR A 66 -18.22 26.38 -1.71
CA THR A 66 -19.12 25.24 -1.50
C THR A 66 -18.58 23.97 -2.16
N LEU A 67 -18.06 24.05 -3.38
CA LEU A 67 -17.47 22.89 -4.07
C LEU A 67 -16.22 22.36 -3.34
N ARG A 68 -15.43 23.28 -2.76
CA ARG A 68 -14.27 22.91 -1.95
C ARG A 68 -14.71 22.18 -0.69
N GLU A 69 -15.68 22.72 0.05
CA GLU A 69 -16.22 22.11 1.27
C GLU A 69 -16.85 20.75 1.01
N GLU A 70 -17.62 20.60 -0.06
CA GLU A 70 -18.19 19.32 -0.48
C GLU A 70 -17.11 18.28 -0.77
N THR A 71 -16.04 18.68 -1.46
CA THR A 71 -14.91 17.79 -1.78
C THR A 71 -14.17 17.37 -0.52
N LEU A 72 -13.92 18.30 0.41
CA LEU A 72 -13.34 17.99 1.72
C LEU A 72 -14.22 17.00 2.50
N ALA A 73 -15.53 17.21 2.52
CA ALA A 73 -16.48 16.32 3.18
C ALA A 73 -16.51 14.92 2.54
N LEU A 74 -16.41 14.80 1.21
CA LEU A 74 -16.31 13.52 0.51
C LEU A 74 -15.04 12.75 0.89
N ILE A 75 -13.90 13.44 0.97
CA ILE A 75 -12.64 12.84 1.43
C ILE A 75 -12.78 12.35 2.87
N SER A 76 -13.30 13.19 3.78
CA SER A 76 -13.51 12.82 5.18
C SER A 76 -14.41 11.58 5.30
N ARG A 77 -15.51 11.54 4.55
CA ARG A 77 -16.45 10.40 4.53
C ARG A 77 -15.77 9.14 4.01
N ALA A 78 -15.01 9.23 2.91
CA ALA A 78 -14.29 8.09 2.36
C ALA A 78 -13.28 7.52 3.37
N CYS A 79 -12.51 8.36 4.06
CA CYS A 79 -11.56 7.93 5.08
C CYS A 79 -12.25 7.26 6.30
N ARG A 80 -13.43 7.76 6.71
CA ARG A 80 -14.21 7.26 7.86
C ARG A 80 -14.96 5.96 7.56
N GLU A 81 -15.54 5.85 6.37
CA GLU A 81 -16.44 4.75 6.02
C GLU A 81 -15.74 3.65 5.25
N TRP A 82 -14.83 4.00 4.34
CA TRP A 82 -14.20 3.06 3.41
C TRP A 82 -12.73 2.82 3.73
N GLY A 83 -12.01 3.81 4.25
CA GLY A 83 -10.56 3.77 4.35
C GLY A 83 -9.83 3.74 3.00
N PHE A 84 -10.58 3.79 1.90
CA PHE A 84 -10.14 3.70 0.51
C PHE A 84 -10.97 4.66 -0.34
N PHE A 85 -10.33 5.27 -1.34
CA PHE A 85 -10.99 6.06 -2.38
C PHE A 85 -10.08 6.16 -3.60
N GLN A 86 -10.62 6.65 -4.71
CA GLN A 86 -9.86 7.01 -5.90
C GLN A 86 -9.83 8.52 -6.02
N VAL A 87 -8.71 9.05 -6.49
CA VAL A 87 -8.59 10.47 -6.82
C VAL A 87 -8.36 10.63 -8.31
N ILE A 88 -9.07 11.58 -8.92
CA ILE A 88 -8.85 12.07 -10.28
C ILE A 88 -8.53 13.57 -10.23
N ASN A 89 -7.97 14.11 -11.32
CA ASN A 89 -7.54 15.51 -11.40
C ASN A 89 -6.63 15.93 -10.22
N HIS A 90 -5.78 15.01 -9.76
CA HIS A 90 -4.90 15.12 -8.60
C HIS A 90 -3.61 15.93 -8.85
N GLY A 91 -3.45 16.54 -10.02
CA GLY A 91 -2.30 17.39 -10.37
C GLY A 91 -1.08 16.65 -10.93
N VAL A 92 -0.84 15.39 -10.57
CA VAL A 92 0.23 14.57 -11.17
C VAL A 92 -0.04 14.32 -12.66
N SER A 93 0.95 14.58 -13.52
CA SER A 93 0.84 14.40 -14.97
C SER A 93 0.55 12.95 -15.38
N THR A 94 -0.41 12.75 -16.28
CA THR A 94 -0.72 11.43 -16.83
C THR A 94 0.44 10.85 -17.63
N GLU A 95 1.26 11.71 -18.25
CA GLU A 95 2.47 11.30 -18.97
C GLU A 95 3.50 10.70 -18.01
N ILE A 96 3.75 11.33 -16.84
CA ILE A 96 4.72 10.81 -15.87
C ILE A 96 4.22 9.49 -15.24
N MET A 97 2.92 9.36 -15.01
CA MET A 97 2.30 8.11 -14.55
C MET A 97 2.50 6.99 -15.57
N ALA A 98 2.20 7.25 -16.85
CA ALA A 98 2.35 6.28 -17.94
C ALA A 98 3.81 5.87 -18.14
N ARG A 99 4.72 6.84 -18.25
CA ARG A 99 6.16 6.60 -18.42
C ARG A 99 6.76 5.80 -17.27
N THR A 100 6.39 6.11 -16.03
CA THR A 100 6.88 5.37 -14.86
C THR A 100 6.36 3.93 -14.84
N ARG A 101 5.08 3.71 -15.15
CA ARG A 101 4.51 2.36 -15.26
C ARG A 101 5.21 1.54 -16.34
N GLU A 102 5.44 2.12 -17.52
CA GLU A 102 6.14 1.44 -18.62
C GLU A 102 7.61 1.18 -18.30
N ALA A 103 8.31 2.11 -17.63
CA ALA A 103 9.69 1.88 -17.19
C ALA A 103 9.78 0.65 -16.27
N TRP A 104 8.85 0.52 -15.31
CA TRP A 104 8.82 -0.66 -14.45
C TRP A 104 8.40 -1.94 -15.18
N ARG A 105 7.45 -1.88 -16.12
CA ARG A 105 7.13 -3.03 -16.98
C ARG A 105 8.35 -3.46 -17.79
N ALA A 106 9.11 -2.51 -18.34
CA ALA A 106 10.36 -2.79 -19.04
C ALA A 106 11.39 -3.47 -18.12
N PHE A 107 11.53 -3.01 -16.86
CA PHE A 107 12.37 -3.67 -15.87
C PHE A 107 12.01 -5.15 -15.68
N PHE A 108 10.73 -5.46 -15.44
CA PHE A 108 10.32 -6.86 -15.21
C PHE A 108 10.45 -7.73 -16.47
N ARG A 109 10.47 -7.14 -17.67
CA ARG A 109 10.72 -7.85 -18.93
C ARG A 109 12.21 -8.12 -19.21
N LEU A 110 13.13 -7.55 -18.43
CA LEU A 110 14.55 -7.87 -18.55
C LEU A 110 14.83 -9.34 -18.21
N PRO A 111 15.92 -9.93 -18.74
CA PRO A 111 16.44 -11.23 -18.30
C PRO A 111 16.61 -11.29 -16.78
N VAL A 112 16.36 -12.47 -16.19
CA VAL A 112 16.38 -12.64 -14.73
C VAL A 112 17.75 -12.31 -14.13
N GLU A 113 18.83 -12.58 -14.84
CA GLU A 113 20.21 -12.31 -14.44
C GLU A 113 20.44 -10.80 -14.28
N MET A 114 19.87 -9.98 -15.17
CA MET A 114 19.96 -8.52 -15.08
C MET A 114 19.12 -7.97 -13.92
N LYS A 115 17.90 -8.51 -13.71
CA LYS A 115 17.05 -8.13 -12.56
C LYS A 115 17.69 -8.51 -11.23
N GLN A 116 18.39 -9.65 -11.18
CA GLN A 116 19.02 -10.17 -9.97
C GLN A 116 20.18 -9.31 -9.45
N GLN A 117 20.80 -8.48 -10.30
CA GLN A 117 21.81 -7.50 -9.87
C GLN A 117 21.24 -6.52 -8.82
N TYR A 118 19.94 -6.26 -8.89
CA TYR A 118 19.22 -5.40 -7.97
C TYR A 118 18.59 -6.16 -6.80
N SER A 119 18.90 -7.45 -6.60
CA SER A 119 18.23 -8.27 -5.58
C SER A 119 18.34 -7.67 -4.19
N ASN A 120 17.27 -7.84 -3.42
CA ASN A 120 17.29 -7.54 -1.99
C ASN A 120 18.01 -8.65 -1.19
N SER A 121 18.11 -8.47 0.12
CA SER A 121 18.77 -9.40 1.04
C SER A 121 17.88 -9.66 2.27
N PRO A 122 18.22 -10.61 3.15
CA PRO A 122 17.49 -10.79 4.40
C PRO A 122 17.55 -9.57 5.34
N THR A 123 18.54 -8.69 5.14
CA THR A 123 18.79 -7.50 5.98
C THR A 123 18.08 -6.25 5.48
N THR A 124 17.76 -6.16 4.18
CA THR A 124 17.02 -5.04 3.59
C THR A 124 15.98 -5.50 2.59
N TYR A 125 14.81 -4.87 2.61
CA TYR A 125 13.77 -5.12 1.61
C TYR A 125 14.04 -4.41 0.28
N GLU A 126 14.94 -3.42 0.26
CA GLU A 126 15.26 -2.61 -0.91
C GLU A 126 15.86 -3.45 -2.04
N GLY A 127 15.35 -3.24 -3.26
CA GLY A 127 15.71 -4.00 -4.44
C GLY A 127 14.64 -5.02 -4.87
N TYR A 128 15.05 -5.91 -5.77
CA TYR A 128 14.22 -6.93 -6.42
C TYR A 128 13.99 -8.16 -5.54
N GLY A 129 12.76 -8.37 -5.10
CA GLY A 129 12.30 -9.43 -4.21
C GLY A 129 11.22 -10.33 -4.81
N SER A 130 10.94 -11.45 -4.12
CA SER A 130 9.92 -12.44 -4.53
C SER A 130 9.19 -13.08 -3.34
N ARG A 131 9.56 -12.70 -2.11
CA ARG A 131 8.90 -13.15 -0.89
C ARG A 131 8.93 -12.03 0.14
N LEU A 132 7.93 -12.04 1.00
CA LEU A 132 7.93 -11.26 2.23
C LEU A 132 8.41 -12.14 3.38
N GLY A 133 9.13 -11.55 4.33
CA GLY A 133 9.61 -12.23 5.53
C GLY A 133 10.71 -13.28 5.31
N VAL A 134 11.19 -13.85 6.41
CA VAL A 134 12.33 -14.78 6.49
C VAL A 134 11.97 -16.11 7.17
N GLU A 135 10.69 -16.43 7.27
CA GLU A 135 10.24 -17.70 7.87
C GLU A 135 10.41 -18.86 6.86
N LYS A 136 10.99 -19.96 7.30
CA LYS A 136 11.19 -21.16 6.47
C LYS A 136 9.86 -21.91 6.31
N GLY A 137 9.52 -22.31 5.09
CA GLY A 137 8.30 -23.09 4.81
C GLY A 137 7.00 -22.27 4.81
N ALA A 138 7.09 -20.94 4.89
CA ALA A 138 5.92 -20.07 4.84
C ALA A 138 5.14 -20.21 3.52
N LYS A 139 3.81 -20.00 3.60
CA LYS A 139 2.97 -19.85 2.42
C LYS A 139 3.32 -18.54 1.71
N LEU A 140 3.61 -18.64 0.42
CA LEU A 140 4.07 -17.51 -0.40
C LEU A 140 2.94 -16.92 -1.23
N ASP A 141 3.15 -15.69 -1.69
CA ASP A 141 2.30 -14.98 -2.63
C ASP A 141 2.83 -15.13 -4.06
N TRP A 142 1.92 -15.09 -5.05
CA TRP A 142 2.22 -15.19 -6.48
C TRP A 142 2.60 -13.83 -7.06
N SER A 143 3.71 -13.27 -6.59
CA SER A 143 4.23 -11.98 -7.07
C SER A 143 5.73 -11.88 -6.93
N ASP A 144 6.35 -11.13 -7.83
CA ASP A 144 7.64 -10.50 -7.62
C ASP A 144 7.45 -9.02 -7.29
N TYR A 145 8.46 -8.37 -6.71
CA TYR A 145 8.40 -6.95 -6.43
C TYR A 145 9.75 -6.26 -6.53
N PHE A 146 9.73 -4.94 -6.62
CA PHE A 146 10.87 -4.07 -6.40
C PHE A 146 10.53 -3.07 -5.31
N PHE A 147 11.42 -2.85 -4.35
CA PHE A 147 11.24 -1.86 -3.30
C PHE A 147 12.33 -0.79 -3.36
N LEU A 148 11.97 0.49 -3.24
CA LEU A 148 12.89 1.63 -3.21
C LEU A 148 12.59 2.54 -2.03
N HIS A 149 13.63 3.00 -1.36
CA HIS A 149 13.52 4.17 -0.51
C HIS A 149 13.52 5.44 -1.36
N LEU A 150 12.58 6.34 -1.08
CA LEU A 150 12.47 7.65 -1.73
C LEU A 150 12.77 8.78 -0.74
N LEU A 151 12.24 8.72 0.49
CA LEU A 151 12.50 9.70 1.53
C LEU A 151 12.79 9.04 2.90
N PRO A 152 13.60 9.70 3.74
CA PRO A 152 14.46 10.84 3.39
C PRO A 152 15.53 10.43 2.36
N THR A 153 16.05 11.40 1.59
CA THR A 153 16.99 11.12 0.50
C THR A 153 18.28 10.43 0.97
N SER A 154 18.65 10.61 2.24
CA SER A 154 19.77 9.95 2.92
C SER A 154 19.64 8.43 3.01
N LEU A 155 18.42 7.88 2.90
CA LEU A 155 18.19 6.43 2.91
C LEU A 155 18.24 5.79 1.51
N ARG A 156 18.41 6.58 0.44
CA ARG A 156 18.44 6.06 -0.94
C ARG A 156 19.75 5.32 -1.19
N ASP A 157 19.70 4.01 -1.44
CA ASP A 157 20.85 3.28 -1.99
C ASP A 157 20.94 3.48 -3.50
N GLN A 158 21.92 4.27 -3.93
CA GLN A 158 22.14 4.57 -5.35
C GLN A 158 22.48 3.34 -6.20
N ASN A 159 22.93 2.24 -5.60
CA ASN A 159 23.17 0.98 -6.29
C ASN A 159 21.88 0.19 -6.52
N LYS A 160 20.83 0.44 -5.73
CA LYS A 160 19.50 -0.16 -5.91
C LYS A 160 18.64 0.63 -6.87
N TRP A 161 18.88 1.92 -7.00
CA TRP A 161 18.13 2.76 -7.93
C TRP A 161 18.40 2.34 -9.39
N PRO A 162 17.35 1.90 -10.11
CA PRO A 162 17.52 1.28 -11.42
C PRO A 162 18.20 2.22 -12.42
N HIS A 163 19.21 1.68 -13.10
CA HIS A 163 19.99 2.37 -14.14
C HIS A 163 20.03 1.56 -15.45
N PHE A 164 19.07 0.66 -15.64
CA PHE A 164 18.99 -0.22 -16.81
C PHE A 164 18.59 0.52 -18.10
N ALA A 165 18.03 1.73 -17.98
CA ALA A 165 17.78 2.64 -19.10
C ALA A 165 18.12 4.07 -18.64
N THR A 166 18.69 4.86 -19.55
CA THR A 166 19.26 6.20 -19.27
C THR A 166 18.27 7.13 -18.56
N SER A 167 16.98 7.10 -18.90
CA SER A 167 15.95 7.98 -18.33
C SER A 167 15.17 7.38 -17.14
N CYS A 168 15.46 6.13 -16.74
CA CYS A 168 14.64 5.41 -15.75
C CYS A 168 14.72 6.05 -14.37
N ARG A 169 15.94 6.37 -13.92
CA ARG A 169 16.20 7.01 -12.62
C ARG A 169 15.50 8.36 -12.50
N GLU A 170 15.62 9.20 -13.52
CA GLU A 170 14.99 10.53 -13.56
C GLU A 170 13.46 10.41 -13.56
N THR A 171 12.91 9.51 -14.37
CA THR A 171 11.46 9.28 -14.47
C THR A 171 10.89 8.79 -13.12
N ILE A 172 11.55 7.83 -12.46
CA ILE A 172 11.12 7.31 -11.14
C ILE A 172 11.26 8.39 -10.06
N GLY A 173 12.35 9.17 -10.09
CA GLY A 173 12.57 10.29 -9.17
C GLY A 173 11.47 11.34 -9.30
N GLN A 174 11.23 11.82 -10.52
CA GLN A 174 10.19 12.80 -10.81
C GLN A 174 8.80 12.31 -10.39
N TYR A 175 8.46 11.05 -10.68
CA TYR A 175 7.21 10.46 -10.19
C TYR A 175 7.13 10.44 -8.66
N GLY A 176 8.23 10.05 -8.00
CA GLY A 176 8.33 10.06 -6.55
C GLY A 176 8.07 11.45 -5.95
N ASP A 177 8.66 12.49 -6.54
CA ASP A 177 8.51 13.86 -6.08
C ASP A 177 7.06 14.37 -6.28
N GLU A 178 6.45 14.09 -7.44
CA GLU A 178 5.05 14.47 -7.72
C GLU A 178 4.05 13.76 -6.81
N VAL A 179 4.25 12.46 -6.53
CA VAL A 179 3.39 11.73 -5.60
C VAL A 179 3.64 12.14 -4.14
N THR A 180 4.86 12.55 -3.78
CA THR A 180 5.15 13.13 -2.45
C THR A 180 4.33 14.39 -2.22
N LYS A 181 4.32 15.33 -3.19
CA LYS A 181 3.50 16.55 -3.11
C LYS A 181 2.01 16.23 -2.94
N LEU A 182 1.51 15.22 -3.66
CA LEU A 182 0.13 14.76 -3.51
C LEU A 182 -0.14 14.23 -2.09
N CYS A 183 0.80 13.48 -1.51
CA CYS A 183 0.69 13.03 -0.13
C CYS A 183 0.63 14.20 0.87
N GLU A 184 1.49 15.21 0.72
CA GLU A 184 1.51 16.41 1.57
C GLU A 184 0.16 17.16 1.52
N ILE A 185 -0.42 17.32 0.31
CA ILE A 185 -1.75 17.93 0.13
C ILE A 185 -2.81 17.12 0.89
N LEU A 186 -2.80 15.80 0.75
CA LEU A 186 -3.77 14.92 1.42
C LEU A 186 -3.61 14.92 2.94
N MET A 187 -2.38 14.96 3.46
CA MET A 187 -2.11 15.07 4.90
C MET A 187 -2.73 16.34 5.49
N LYS A 188 -2.59 17.48 4.81
CA LYS A 188 -3.22 18.74 5.23
C LYS A 188 -4.74 18.67 5.24
N ILE A 189 -5.32 18.10 4.18
CA ILE A 189 -6.77 17.88 4.08
C ILE A 189 -7.26 16.96 5.21
N PHE A 190 -6.52 15.89 5.50
CA PHE A 190 -6.86 14.96 6.56
C PHE A 190 -6.84 15.63 7.93
N SER A 191 -5.84 16.46 8.24
CA SER A 191 -5.77 17.22 9.49
C SER A 191 -6.99 18.13 9.65
N VAL A 192 -7.28 18.96 8.64
CA VAL A 192 -8.42 19.90 8.67
C VAL A 192 -9.75 19.16 8.82
N ASN A 193 -9.94 18.06 8.09
CA ASN A 193 -11.17 17.24 8.18
C ASN A 193 -11.34 16.50 9.52
N LEU A 194 -10.26 16.35 10.28
CA LEU A 194 -10.30 15.86 11.66
C LEU A 194 -10.53 16.98 12.68
N GLY A 195 -10.52 18.25 12.26
CA GLY A 195 -10.61 19.41 13.15
C GLY A 195 -9.27 19.78 13.80
N LEU A 196 -8.15 19.31 13.25
CA LEU A 196 -6.80 19.62 13.72
C LEU A 196 -6.23 20.85 12.98
N LYS A 197 -5.12 21.39 13.50
CA LYS A 197 -4.28 22.35 12.76
C LYS A 197 -3.85 21.74 11.42
N GLU A 198 -3.78 22.55 10.37
CA GLU A 198 -3.56 22.07 8.98
C GLU A 198 -2.35 21.13 8.84
N ASP A 199 -1.25 21.44 9.49
CA ASP A 199 0.02 20.70 9.45
C ASP A 199 0.15 19.59 10.52
N ALA A 200 -0.87 19.37 11.36
CA ALA A 200 -0.78 18.49 12.52
C ALA A 200 -0.35 17.05 12.17
N LEU A 201 -0.92 16.44 11.12
CA LEU A 201 -0.52 15.09 10.71
C LEU A 201 0.88 15.05 10.07
N GLU A 202 1.29 16.11 9.37
CA GLU A 202 2.63 16.21 8.76
C GLU A 202 3.71 16.34 9.85
N GLU A 203 3.46 17.21 10.84
CA GLU A 203 4.30 17.35 12.04
C GLU A 203 4.38 16.03 12.82
N ALA A 204 3.23 15.35 13.03
CA ALA A 204 3.17 14.05 13.68
C ALA A 204 3.90 12.93 12.90
N PHE A 205 4.23 13.16 11.62
CA PHE A 205 4.99 12.23 10.77
C PHE A 205 6.49 12.56 10.71
N GLY A 206 6.92 13.65 11.35
CA GLY A 206 8.30 14.10 11.39
C GLY A 206 8.64 15.20 10.38
N GLY A 207 7.64 15.82 9.73
CA GLY A 207 7.83 16.91 8.79
C GLY A 207 8.79 16.55 7.66
N GLU A 208 9.87 17.32 7.52
CA GLU A 208 10.90 17.12 6.48
C GLU A 208 11.62 15.75 6.56
N GLU A 209 11.57 15.07 7.71
CA GLU A 209 12.18 13.75 7.91
C GLU A 209 11.21 12.58 7.68
N VAL A 210 10.06 12.85 7.06
CA VAL A 210 9.07 11.82 6.73
C VAL A 210 9.66 10.69 5.86
N GLY A 211 9.16 9.47 6.09
CA GLY A 211 9.57 8.30 5.34
C GLY A 211 8.68 8.10 4.11
N ALA A 212 9.28 7.95 2.93
CA ALA A 212 8.55 7.54 1.73
C ALA A 212 9.26 6.40 1.01
N CYS A 213 8.49 5.42 0.52
CA CYS A 213 9.03 4.32 -0.26
C CYS A 213 8.07 3.89 -1.37
N LEU A 214 8.66 3.32 -2.42
CA LEU A 214 7.93 2.81 -3.58
C LEU A 214 8.08 1.30 -3.62
N ARG A 215 6.96 0.58 -3.61
CA ARG A 215 6.91 -0.85 -3.90
C ARG A 215 6.20 -1.08 -5.22
N VAL A 216 6.96 -1.56 -6.20
CA VAL A 216 6.42 -1.98 -7.49
C VAL A 216 6.16 -3.47 -7.43
N ASN A 217 4.91 -3.86 -7.64
CA ASN A 217 4.49 -5.24 -7.62
C ASN A 217 4.27 -5.74 -9.05
N TYR A 218 4.81 -6.91 -9.36
CA TYR A 218 4.63 -7.63 -10.61
C TYR A 218 3.94 -8.96 -10.33
N TYR A 219 2.77 -9.16 -10.94
CA TYR A 219 1.98 -10.37 -10.80
C TYR A 219 1.98 -11.10 -12.14
N PRO A 220 2.77 -12.17 -12.29
CA PRO A 220 2.76 -12.99 -13.49
C PRO A 220 1.43 -13.72 -13.65
N LYS A 221 1.17 -14.25 -14.85
CA LYS A 221 0.03 -15.16 -15.09
C LYS A 221 0.11 -16.34 -14.12
N CYS A 222 -1.03 -16.71 -13.55
CA CYS A 222 -1.15 -17.84 -12.63
C CYS A 222 -2.00 -18.95 -13.29
N PRO A 223 -1.51 -20.19 -13.41
CA PRO A 223 -2.28 -21.28 -14.00
C PRO A 223 -3.43 -21.78 -13.11
N GLN A 224 -3.40 -21.46 -11.80
CA GLN A 224 -4.44 -21.83 -10.84
C GLN A 224 -4.80 -20.62 -9.95
N PRO A 225 -5.41 -19.56 -10.52
CA PRO A 225 -5.64 -18.31 -9.80
C PRO A 225 -6.58 -18.47 -8.60
N ASP A 226 -7.53 -19.41 -8.66
CA ASP A 226 -8.43 -19.76 -7.55
C ASP A 226 -7.73 -20.35 -6.31
N LEU A 227 -6.44 -20.70 -6.41
CA LEU A 227 -5.65 -21.29 -5.32
C LEU A 227 -4.59 -20.34 -4.74
N ALA A 228 -4.32 -19.21 -5.39
CA ALA A 228 -3.23 -18.31 -5.06
C ALA A 228 -3.72 -16.88 -4.83
N LEU A 229 -2.91 -16.08 -4.14
CA LEU A 229 -3.06 -14.64 -4.07
C LEU A 229 -1.78 -13.99 -4.55
N GLY A 230 -1.89 -12.83 -5.19
CA GLY A 230 -0.76 -12.00 -5.55
C GLY A 230 -0.21 -11.27 -4.33
N LEU A 231 -1.06 -10.95 -3.37
CA LEU A 231 -0.65 -10.42 -2.07
C LEU A 231 -1.70 -10.85 -1.03
N SER A 232 -1.24 -11.45 0.05
CA SER A 232 -2.11 -11.94 1.14
C SER A 232 -2.88 -10.79 1.83
N PRO A 233 -4.01 -11.07 2.51
CA PRO A 233 -4.75 -10.07 3.27
C PRO A 233 -3.89 -9.34 4.30
N HIS A 234 -3.91 -8.02 4.27
CA HIS A 234 -3.19 -7.15 5.20
C HIS A 234 -3.85 -5.77 5.29
N SER A 235 -3.54 -5.02 6.34
CA SER A 235 -3.63 -3.56 6.34
C SER A 235 -2.23 -2.97 6.15
N ASP A 236 -2.16 -1.73 5.66
CA ASP A 236 -0.87 -1.08 5.49
C ASP A 236 -0.37 -0.54 6.83
N PRO A 237 0.85 -0.91 7.27
CA PRO A 237 1.34 -0.53 8.59
C PRO A 237 1.70 0.96 8.69
N GLY A 238 1.84 1.62 7.55
CA GLY A 238 2.24 3.02 7.40
C GLY A 238 1.14 4.04 7.69
N GLY A 239 1.31 5.24 7.15
CA GLY A 239 0.32 6.30 7.28
C GLY A 239 -0.74 6.30 6.19
N MET A 240 -0.29 6.38 4.95
CA MET A 240 -1.15 6.39 3.76
C MET A 240 -0.42 5.74 2.58
N THR A 241 -1.20 5.14 1.68
CA THR A 241 -0.69 4.59 0.42
C THR A 241 -1.35 5.28 -0.75
N ILE A 242 -0.54 5.68 -1.75
CA ILE A 242 -0.98 6.12 -3.08
C ILE A 242 -0.59 5.02 -4.07
N LEU A 243 -1.59 4.27 -4.54
CA LEU A 243 -1.42 3.18 -5.48
C LEU A 243 -1.71 3.66 -6.90
N LEU A 244 -0.73 3.56 -7.79
CA LEU A 244 -0.95 3.58 -9.23
C LEU A 244 -1.33 2.17 -9.67
N PRO A 245 -2.61 1.94 -10.04
CA PRO A 245 -3.03 0.64 -10.52
C PRO A 245 -2.52 0.38 -11.94
N ASP A 246 -2.61 -0.88 -12.33
CA ASP A 246 -2.54 -1.28 -13.73
C ASP A 246 -3.71 -0.68 -14.50
N HIS A 247 -3.50 -0.36 -15.78
CA HIS A 247 -4.53 0.26 -16.61
C HIS A 247 -5.64 -0.74 -16.97
N ASP A 248 -5.27 -1.99 -17.28
CA ASP A 248 -6.19 -2.95 -17.91
C ASP A 248 -6.51 -4.17 -17.04
N VAL A 249 -5.75 -4.39 -15.97
CA VAL A 249 -5.80 -5.63 -15.19
C VAL A 249 -6.20 -5.35 -13.75
N PRO A 250 -7.48 -5.60 -13.36
CA PRO A 250 -7.90 -5.49 -11.98
C PRO A 250 -7.21 -6.55 -11.12
N GLY A 251 -7.21 -6.33 -9.81
CA GLY A 251 -6.61 -7.30 -8.89
C GLY A 251 -6.67 -6.91 -7.43
N LEU A 252 -6.74 -5.62 -7.12
CA LEU A 252 -6.95 -5.16 -5.75
C LEU A 252 -8.36 -5.54 -5.28
N GLN A 253 -8.44 -6.17 -4.11
CA GLN A 253 -9.68 -6.38 -3.39
C GLN A 253 -9.63 -5.71 -2.03
N VAL A 254 -10.69 -4.99 -1.67
CA VAL A 254 -10.84 -4.27 -0.39
C VAL A 254 -11.91 -4.97 0.45
N ARG A 255 -11.67 -5.14 1.75
CA ARG A 255 -12.62 -5.76 2.67
C ARG A 255 -13.81 -4.81 2.91
N ARG A 256 -15.04 -5.31 2.76
CA ARG A 256 -16.28 -4.59 3.07
C ARG A 256 -17.27 -5.55 3.74
N GLY A 257 -17.60 -5.29 5.00
CA GLY A 257 -18.31 -6.27 5.83
C GLY A 257 -17.52 -7.58 5.87
N ASP A 258 -18.21 -8.70 5.69
CA ASP A 258 -17.60 -10.03 5.63
C ASP A 258 -17.03 -10.37 4.24
N GLY A 259 -17.30 -9.54 3.24
CA GLY A 259 -16.98 -9.77 1.83
C GLY A 259 -15.77 -8.99 1.32
N TRP A 260 -15.41 -9.28 0.06
CA TRP A 260 -14.35 -8.59 -0.68
C TRP A 260 -14.94 -7.87 -1.90
N ILE A 261 -14.54 -6.63 -2.12
CA ILE A 261 -14.90 -5.84 -3.30
C ILE A 261 -13.68 -5.72 -4.21
N THR A 262 -13.81 -6.12 -5.47
CA THR A 262 -12.76 -5.91 -6.48
C THR A 262 -12.82 -4.47 -6.96
N VAL A 263 -11.77 -3.71 -6.69
CA VAL A 263 -11.69 -2.30 -7.08
C VAL A 263 -11.56 -2.21 -8.60
N LYS A 264 -12.40 -1.37 -9.21
CA LYS A 264 -12.32 -1.00 -10.62
C LYS A 264 -11.67 0.39 -10.73
N PRO A 265 -10.40 0.48 -11.15
CA PRO A 265 -9.71 1.75 -11.27
C PRO A 265 -10.39 2.67 -12.28
N ALA A 266 -10.59 3.93 -11.92
CA ALA A 266 -10.96 4.97 -12.86
C ALA A 266 -9.74 5.33 -13.75
N PRO A 267 -9.95 5.71 -15.02
CA PRO A 267 -8.87 6.17 -15.88
C PRO A 267 -8.09 7.32 -15.24
N ASN A 268 -6.77 7.26 -15.32
CA ASN A 268 -5.87 8.29 -14.77
C ASN A 268 -6.07 8.57 -13.27
N ALA A 269 -6.58 7.61 -12.51
CA ALA A 269 -6.76 7.75 -11.08
C ALA A 269 -5.63 7.09 -10.29
N PHE A 270 -5.35 7.64 -9.11
CA PHE A 270 -4.71 6.89 -8.04
C PHE A 270 -5.76 6.31 -7.11
N ILE A 271 -5.46 5.15 -6.53
CA ILE A 271 -6.21 4.61 -5.39
C ILE A 271 -5.46 5.04 -4.13
N VAL A 272 -6.16 5.67 -3.20
CA VAL A 272 -5.63 6.13 -1.92
C VAL A 272 -6.22 5.27 -0.81
N ASN A 273 -5.40 4.85 0.14
CA ASN A 273 -5.89 4.23 1.37
C ASN A 273 -5.17 4.69 2.62
N ILE A 274 -5.94 4.71 3.71
CA ILE A 274 -5.46 5.02 5.04
C ILE A 274 -4.72 3.80 5.59
N GLY A 275 -3.56 4.04 6.18
CA GLY A 275 -2.75 3.07 6.90
C GLY A 275 -2.95 3.15 8.41
N ASP A 276 -2.35 2.19 9.09
CA ASP A 276 -2.50 1.97 10.53
C ASP A 276 -2.09 3.21 11.37
N GLN A 277 -1.04 3.93 10.99
CA GLN A 277 -0.55 5.08 11.79
C GLN A 277 -1.53 6.26 11.79
N ILE A 278 -2.18 6.55 10.66
CA ILE A 278 -3.25 7.58 10.63
C ILE A 278 -4.48 7.09 11.38
N GLN A 279 -4.81 5.79 11.35
CA GLN A 279 -5.88 5.24 12.19
C GLN A 279 -5.57 5.44 13.68
N VAL A 280 -4.32 5.23 14.12
CA VAL A 280 -3.89 5.47 15.50
C VAL A 280 -4.02 6.94 15.88
N ILE A 281 -3.42 7.86 15.10
CA ILE A 281 -3.44 9.31 15.41
C ILE A 281 -4.86 9.85 15.42
N SER A 282 -5.69 9.43 14.47
CA SER A 282 -7.08 9.85 14.37
C SER A 282 -8.00 9.21 15.42
N ASN A 283 -7.46 8.40 16.33
CA ASN A 283 -8.20 7.63 17.33
C ASN A 283 -9.35 6.81 16.70
N ALA A 284 -9.07 6.12 15.59
CA ALA A 284 -10.02 5.36 14.78
C ALA A 284 -11.12 6.16 14.06
N ASN A 285 -11.01 7.50 13.96
CA ASN A 285 -11.88 8.28 13.07
C ASN A 285 -11.69 7.86 11.62
N TYR A 286 -10.44 7.74 11.17
CA TYR A 286 -10.14 7.17 9.86
C TYR A 286 -9.77 5.70 9.99
N LYS A 287 -10.15 4.92 8.98
CA LYS A 287 -10.05 3.46 9.03
C LYS A 287 -8.95 2.96 8.11
N SER A 288 -7.97 2.29 8.69
CA SER A 288 -7.10 1.36 7.98
C SER A 288 -7.90 0.09 7.67
N VAL A 289 -7.93 -0.33 6.40
CA VAL A 289 -8.81 -1.41 5.93
C VAL A 289 -8.00 -2.54 5.32
N GLU A 290 -8.41 -3.76 5.65
CA GLU A 290 -7.83 -4.98 5.11
C GLU A 290 -8.05 -5.04 3.59
N HIS A 291 -7.00 -5.34 2.86
CA HIS A 291 -7.02 -5.50 1.42
C HIS A 291 -6.10 -6.65 1.00
N ARG A 292 -6.35 -7.21 -0.18
CA ARG A 292 -5.55 -8.28 -0.78
C ARG A 292 -5.43 -8.08 -2.27
N VAL A 293 -4.57 -8.86 -2.93
CA VAL A 293 -4.46 -8.86 -4.40
C VAL A 293 -4.70 -10.25 -4.95
N ILE A 294 -5.68 -10.38 -5.85
CA ILE A 294 -5.91 -11.60 -6.62
C ILE A 294 -5.04 -11.63 -7.87
N VAL A 295 -4.79 -12.85 -8.39
CA VAL A 295 -4.10 -13.07 -9.67
C VAL A 295 -5.06 -13.64 -10.70
N ASN A 296 -4.62 -13.69 -11.96
CA ASN A 296 -5.41 -14.21 -13.08
C ASN A 296 -4.52 -15.05 -14.01
N SER A 297 -5.15 -15.82 -14.91
CA SER A 297 -4.47 -16.69 -15.87
C SER A 297 -4.09 -16.01 -17.18
N GLU A 298 -4.66 -14.84 -17.48
CA GLU A 298 -4.68 -14.27 -18.83
C GLU A 298 -3.57 -13.24 -19.07
N LYS A 299 -3.37 -12.34 -18.10
CA LYS A 299 -2.51 -11.16 -18.24
C LYS A 299 -1.68 -10.91 -16.98
N GLU A 300 -0.42 -10.53 -17.20
CA GLU A 300 0.42 -9.96 -16.16
C GLU A 300 -0.13 -8.62 -15.66
N ARG A 301 0.14 -8.28 -14.41
CA ARG A 301 -0.29 -7.03 -13.79
C ARG A 301 0.89 -6.32 -13.13
N VAL A 302 0.99 -5.00 -13.29
CA VAL A 302 1.96 -4.16 -12.58
C VAL A 302 1.24 -3.05 -11.84
N SER A 303 1.60 -2.86 -10.57
CA SER A 303 1.09 -1.73 -9.77
C SER A 303 2.17 -1.13 -8.89
N LEU A 304 2.13 0.18 -8.70
CA LEU A 304 3.14 0.91 -7.94
C LEU A 304 2.48 1.47 -6.68
N ALA A 305 2.81 0.90 -5.53
CA ALA A 305 2.34 1.38 -4.22
C ALA A 305 3.39 2.34 -3.64
N PHE A 306 3.03 3.62 -3.52
CA PHE A 306 3.82 4.61 -2.82
C PHE A 306 3.33 4.70 -1.38
N PHE A 307 4.19 4.41 -0.41
CA PHE A 307 3.85 4.47 1.00
C PHE A 307 4.43 5.73 1.63
N TYR A 308 3.57 6.52 2.27
CA TYR A 308 3.92 7.69 3.06
C TYR A 308 3.83 7.31 4.56
N ASN A 309 4.96 7.37 5.24
CA ASN A 309 5.16 6.77 6.56
C ASN A 309 5.77 7.78 7.53
N PRO A 310 5.43 7.70 8.82
CA PRO A 310 6.11 8.52 9.82
C PRO A 310 7.59 8.16 9.90
N LYS A 311 8.41 9.10 10.40
CA LYS A 311 9.79 8.82 10.81
C LYS A 311 9.82 7.63 11.77
N GLY A 312 10.89 6.82 11.72
CA GLY A 312 10.90 5.54 12.45
C GLY A 312 10.89 5.67 13.97
N ASP A 313 11.51 6.71 14.52
CA ASP A 313 11.79 6.89 15.95
C ASP A 313 10.84 7.88 16.65
N ILE A 314 9.92 8.52 15.92
CA ILE A 314 8.90 9.38 16.52
C ILE A 314 7.79 8.53 17.14
N VAL A 315 7.28 8.99 18.28
CA VAL A 315 6.18 8.33 18.99
C VAL A 315 4.87 8.69 18.30
N ILE A 316 4.15 7.66 17.87
CA ILE A 316 2.79 7.79 17.34
C ILE A 316 1.80 7.51 18.48
N LYS A 317 0.81 8.39 18.61
CA LYS A 317 -0.26 8.32 19.60
C LYS A 317 -1.56 8.93 19.07
N PRO A 318 -2.73 8.59 19.63
CA PRO A 318 -3.95 9.37 19.40
C PRO A 318 -3.73 10.87 19.66
N SER A 319 -4.23 11.72 18.77
CA SER A 319 -4.15 13.19 18.93
C SER A 319 -4.90 13.62 20.18
N ASP A 320 -4.32 14.54 20.95
CA ASP A 320 -4.89 14.98 22.22
C ASP A 320 -6.25 15.69 22.01
N GLU A 321 -6.45 16.33 20.86
CA GLU A 321 -7.69 16.98 20.43
C GLU A 321 -8.79 16.00 19.99
N LEU A 322 -8.46 14.73 19.76
CA LEU A 322 -9.38 13.68 19.30
C LEU A 322 -9.70 12.66 20.41
N VAL A 323 -9.24 12.93 21.63
CA VAL A 323 -9.54 12.16 22.83
C VAL A 323 -10.23 13.06 23.86
N GLY A 324 -11.07 12.46 24.70
CA GLY A 324 -11.80 13.15 25.76
C GLY A 324 -12.50 12.15 26.67
N GLU A 325 -13.28 12.64 27.64
CA GLU A 325 -14.00 11.78 28.59
C GLU A 325 -14.94 10.79 27.87
N ASP A 326 -15.70 11.26 26.88
CA ASP A 326 -16.61 10.43 26.08
C ASP A 326 -15.90 9.60 25.00
N ARG A 327 -14.61 9.83 24.78
CA ARG A 327 -13.81 9.15 23.77
C ARG A 327 -12.37 8.95 24.24
N PRO A 328 -12.13 7.94 25.08
CA PRO A 328 -10.79 7.67 25.59
C PRO A 328 -9.82 7.29 24.44
N PRO A 329 -8.51 7.40 24.67
CA PRO A 329 -7.52 6.91 23.71
C PRO A 329 -7.70 5.40 23.48
N LEU A 330 -7.89 5.01 22.22
CA LEU A 330 -8.07 3.61 21.85
C LEU A 330 -6.75 2.87 21.68
N TYR A 331 -5.63 3.56 21.49
CA TYR A 331 -4.34 2.95 21.14
C TYR A 331 -3.24 3.42 22.09
N PRO A 332 -2.26 2.55 22.40
CA PRO A 332 -1.08 2.94 23.17
C PRO A 332 -0.14 3.80 22.34
N ASN A 333 0.75 4.51 23.03
CA ASN A 333 1.84 5.25 22.42
C ASN A 333 2.92 4.25 21.98
N MET A 334 3.35 4.33 20.72
CA MET A 334 4.36 3.43 20.17
C MET A 334 5.11 4.13 19.03
N THR A 335 6.42 3.91 18.93
CA THR A 335 7.17 4.38 17.75
C THR A 335 6.86 3.54 16.52
N PHE A 336 7.03 4.11 15.33
CA PHE A 336 6.81 3.34 14.11
C PHE A 336 7.80 2.17 13.96
N ASN A 337 9.04 2.31 14.46
CA ASN A 337 10.01 1.22 14.50
C ASN A 337 9.56 0.06 15.41
N GLU A 338 9.03 0.36 16.60
CA GLU A 338 8.45 -0.66 17.49
C GLU A 338 7.27 -1.35 16.82
N TYR A 339 6.37 -0.59 16.19
CA TYR A 339 5.23 -1.16 15.45
C TYR A 339 5.71 -2.09 14.32
N ARG A 340 6.71 -1.67 13.53
CA ARG A 340 7.30 -2.49 12.46
C ARG A 340 7.94 -3.78 12.98
N VAL A 341 8.53 -3.77 14.17
CA VAL A 341 9.05 -4.98 14.82
C VAL A 341 7.89 -5.85 15.30
N TYR A 342 6.86 -5.26 15.91
CA TYR A 342 5.65 -5.95 16.36
C TYR A 342 4.97 -6.71 15.20
N ILE A 343 4.68 -6.05 14.08
CA ILE A 343 4.06 -6.70 12.90
C ILE A 343 4.94 -7.81 12.31
N ARG A 344 6.27 -7.63 12.32
CA ARG A 344 7.22 -8.60 11.74
C ARG A 344 7.34 -9.86 12.60
N THR A 345 7.27 -9.71 13.92
CA THR A 345 7.36 -10.83 14.87
C THR A 345 6.07 -11.63 14.98
N ARG A 346 4.92 -11.00 14.77
CA ARG A 346 3.59 -11.65 14.81
C ARG A 346 3.17 -12.25 13.46
N GLY A 347 3.85 -11.91 12.36
CA GLY A 347 3.50 -12.34 10.99
C GLY A 347 2.30 -11.58 10.42
N PRO A 348 2.08 -11.58 9.08
CA PRO A 348 0.95 -10.88 8.45
C PRO A 348 -0.38 -11.56 8.85
N CYS A 349 -1.14 -10.92 9.73
CA CYS A 349 -2.42 -11.43 10.24
C CYS A 349 -3.59 -10.50 9.87
N GLY A 350 -3.58 -9.93 8.66
CA GLY A 350 -4.66 -9.02 8.26
C GLY A 350 -4.74 -7.77 9.15
N LYS A 351 -5.97 -7.26 9.37
CA LYS A 351 -6.24 -6.12 10.27
C LYS A 351 -6.08 -6.44 11.76
N SER A 352 -5.84 -7.71 12.12
CA SER A 352 -5.75 -8.11 13.52
C SER A 352 -4.60 -7.40 14.27
N GLN A 353 -3.59 -6.90 13.55
CA GLN A 353 -2.43 -6.26 14.15
C GLN A 353 -2.78 -4.93 14.81
N VAL A 354 -3.32 -3.96 14.07
CA VAL A 354 -3.69 -2.66 14.66
C VAL A 354 -4.88 -2.80 15.64
N GLU A 355 -5.81 -3.72 15.37
CA GLU A 355 -6.95 -3.96 16.25
C GLU A 355 -6.52 -4.61 17.58
N SER A 356 -5.50 -5.46 17.57
CA SER A 356 -4.94 -6.04 18.80
C SER A 356 -4.22 -5.04 19.70
N LEU A 357 -3.90 -3.84 19.19
CA LEU A 357 -3.35 -2.76 20.00
C LEU A 357 -4.43 -1.99 20.76
N LYS A 358 -5.73 -2.25 20.51
CA LYS A 358 -6.79 -1.50 21.19
C LYS A 358 -6.71 -1.70 22.70
N LEU A 359 -6.67 -0.60 23.45
CA LEU A 359 -6.69 -0.61 24.90
C LEU A 359 -8.02 -1.20 25.39
N PRO A 360 -8.04 -1.94 26.52
CA PRO A 360 -9.27 -2.41 27.11
C PRO A 360 -10.18 -1.21 27.43
N ILE A 361 -11.45 -1.30 27.05
CA ILE A 361 -12.46 -0.34 27.51
C ILE A 361 -12.63 -0.62 29.00
N CYS A 362 -12.11 0.26 29.87
CA CYS A 362 -12.45 0.20 31.29
C CYS A 362 -13.96 0.43 31.40
N PRO A 363 -14.74 -0.52 31.94
CA PRO A 363 -16.14 -0.27 32.24
C PRO A 363 -16.20 0.87 33.27
N SER A 364 -16.94 1.92 32.93
CA SER A 364 -17.32 3.00 33.84
C SER A 364 -18.14 2.50 35.01
#